data_AF-A0A935CS84-F1
#
_entry.id   AF-A0A935CS84-F1
#
_cell.length_a   1.000
_cell.length_b   1.000
_cell.length_c   1.000
_cell.angle_alpha   90.00
_cell.angle_beta   90.00
_cell.angle_gamma   90.00
#
_symmetry.space_group_name_H-M   'P 1'
#
loop_
_entity.id
_entity.type
_entity.pdbx_description
1 polymer ?
#
loop_
_entity_poly.entity_id
_entity_poly.type
_entity_poly.pdbx_seq_one_letter_code
_entity_poly.pdbx_strand_id
1 'polypeptide(L)'
;MFVNVKSGELSQGGSTLTQQLVRNQFLDRRKKWARKFNEIGLALMIEARYSKTVILEAYLNDVYLGQHGAQSVHGVGAAAEFYFGRDLEALAPQEMALLVGMIQGPSLYDPRRSPTNALKRRNLVLREMQQAGLLSALETKSQQRLGLNVTAGGAIARNRYPGFIELVQAQVARDYDAAELSSEGLAIHTTLAPSTQDYAERAVTEKVKMLAKDTSGLQAAMVVTRAATGAIEAVVGDRDPQRPGFNRAAMAARPIGSLVKPFVYLVALAQPERWSLMTVLSDRAVALRQRNGQTWQPRNSDNQEHGDVALIDALARSYNLATVHLGLDVGVQKVERLLEALVPGVDVSPHPSLLLGATEMTPLQVAQAYQYLAADGHLLPLSSVTAVIDRNGRAIARYRAPQRAGELVEAARLVSFAMQEGSRSGTGAALVGLGLGDLDVAGKTGTSDDQRDSWYAGFTGGHLAVVWLGRDDNKRTGFYGATGAMRLWAGLFEKLPSEPLQLDLGHNPVVRWIDPQTQRATSAECDGARALPFIRGFEPSDYMDCDRWTIDDWFRNRVLQREPPSIDGQRNDADER
;
A
#
# COMPACT_ATOMS: atom_id res chain seq x y z
N MET A 1 56.58 -17.59 12.59
CA MET A 1 57.78 -16.71 12.54
C MET A 1 59.09 -17.50 12.61
N PHE A 2 59.20 -18.60 13.36
CA PHE A 2 60.46 -19.34 13.51
C PHE A 2 60.89 -20.23 12.33
N VAL A 3 60.05 -20.44 11.32
CA VAL A 3 60.41 -21.19 10.10
C VAL A 3 61.00 -20.27 9.02
N ASN A 4 60.69 -18.96 9.04
CA ASN A 4 61.09 -18.02 7.98
C ASN A 4 62.52 -17.46 8.12
N VAL A 5 63.23 -17.76 9.21
CA VAL A 5 64.63 -17.31 9.39
C VAL A 5 65.61 -18.28 8.74
N LYS A 6 65.19 -19.51 8.40
CA LYS A 6 66.07 -20.55 7.87
C LYS A 6 66.12 -20.65 6.33
N SER A 7 65.23 -19.96 5.60
CA SER A 7 65.07 -20.16 4.14
C SER A 7 65.46 -18.99 3.25
N GLY A 8 66.00 -17.88 3.77
CA GLY A 8 66.70 -16.85 2.96
C GLY A 8 65.89 -16.14 1.86
N GLU A 9 64.61 -16.44 1.68
CA GLU A 9 63.70 -15.70 0.80
C GLU A 9 62.79 -14.81 1.65
N LEU A 10 62.88 -13.51 1.41
CA LEU A 10 61.84 -12.54 1.79
C LEU A 10 60.55 -12.89 1.01
N SER A 11 59.81 -13.86 1.52
CA SER A 11 58.44 -14.18 1.12
C SER A 11 57.58 -12.92 1.27
N GLN A 12 57.31 -12.26 0.15
CA GLN A 12 56.43 -11.11 0.05
C GLN A 12 55.00 -11.52 0.46
N GLY A 13 54.54 -11.07 1.63
CA GLY A 13 53.14 -11.24 2.07
C GLY A 13 52.92 -11.60 3.55
N GLY A 14 53.95 -11.61 4.39
CA GLY A 14 53.91 -12.18 5.76
C GLY A 14 53.06 -11.45 6.82
N SER A 15 51.74 -11.33 6.63
CA SER A 15 50.80 -11.00 7.72
C SER A 15 49.80 -12.15 7.92
N THR A 16 49.70 -12.69 9.14
CA THR A 16 48.75 -13.76 9.47
C THR A 16 47.30 -13.25 9.45
N LEU A 17 46.31 -14.15 9.41
CA LEU A 17 44.89 -13.75 9.48
C LEU A 17 44.59 -12.93 10.74
N THR A 18 45.13 -13.34 11.90
CA THR A 18 44.97 -12.58 13.16
C THR A 18 45.59 -11.18 13.06
N GLN A 19 46.75 -11.05 12.43
CA GLN A 19 47.40 -9.75 12.20
C GLN A 19 46.57 -8.86 11.28
N GLN A 20 45.93 -9.44 10.25
CA GLN A 20 45.03 -8.71 9.37
C GLN A 20 43.75 -8.26 10.09
N LEU A 21 43.15 -9.11 10.92
CA LEU A 21 42.00 -8.77 11.77
C LEU A 21 42.31 -7.58 12.68
N VAL A 22 43.45 -7.63 13.40
CA VAL A 22 43.89 -6.54 14.29
C VAL A 22 44.08 -5.23 13.53
N ARG A 23 44.69 -5.31 12.34
CA ARG A 23 44.94 -4.15 11.49
C ARG A 23 43.65 -3.50 11.01
N ASN A 24 42.60 -4.28 10.76
CA ASN A 24 41.33 -3.77 10.26
C ASN A 24 40.47 -3.17 11.39
N GLN A 25 40.43 -3.79 12.58
CA GLN A 25 39.55 -3.35 13.68
C GLN A 25 40.15 -2.28 14.61
N PHE A 26 41.46 -2.32 14.92
CA PHE A 26 41.98 -1.61 16.10
C PHE A 26 43.02 -0.52 15.82
N LEU A 27 43.58 -0.43 14.61
CA LEU A 27 44.77 0.40 14.36
C LEU A 27 44.55 1.45 13.28
N ASP A 28 44.70 2.72 13.65
CA ASP A 28 44.68 3.86 12.73
C ASP A 28 45.90 3.84 11.78
N ARG A 29 45.75 4.40 10.57
CA ARG A 29 46.75 4.33 9.48
C ARG A 29 47.99 5.21 9.71
N ARG A 30 48.04 5.98 10.80
CA ARG A 30 49.06 7.00 11.06
C ARG A 30 50.31 6.39 11.74
N LYS A 31 51.40 6.25 10.97
CA LYS A 31 52.76 5.73 11.28
C LYS A 31 52.96 4.20 11.15
N LYS A 32 53.74 3.80 10.13
CA LYS A 32 53.86 2.42 9.62
C LYS A 32 54.58 1.42 10.55
N TRP A 33 55.63 1.84 11.25
CA TRP A 33 56.51 0.93 12.00
C TRP A 33 55.99 0.62 13.41
N ALA A 34 55.65 1.63 14.21
CA ALA A 34 55.04 1.44 15.53
C ALA A 34 53.73 0.66 15.46
N ARG A 35 52.90 0.92 14.44
CA ARG A 35 51.69 0.14 14.15
C ARG A 35 51.96 -1.35 13.97
N LYS A 36 53.03 -1.72 13.24
CA LYS A 36 53.31 -3.12 12.94
C LYS A 36 53.74 -3.90 14.20
N PHE A 37 54.44 -3.25 15.13
CA PHE A 37 54.73 -3.86 16.43
C PHE A 37 53.48 -4.04 17.29
N ASN A 38 52.61 -3.02 17.33
CA ASN A 38 51.32 -3.12 18.04
C ASN A 38 50.43 -4.21 17.44
N GLU A 39 50.40 -4.35 16.12
CA GLU A 39 49.66 -5.40 15.40
C GLU A 39 50.13 -6.80 15.82
N ILE A 40 51.45 -7.01 15.92
CA ILE A 40 52.02 -8.29 16.37
C ILE A 40 51.67 -8.56 17.83
N GLY A 41 51.82 -7.57 18.72
CA GLY A 41 51.51 -7.72 20.14
C GLY A 41 50.03 -8.06 20.39
N LEU A 42 49.12 -7.31 19.77
CA LEU A 42 47.68 -7.56 19.84
C LEU A 42 47.29 -8.90 19.22
N ALA A 43 47.89 -9.28 18.08
CA ALA A 43 47.63 -10.58 17.46
C ALA A 43 48.01 -11.74 18.39
N LEU A 44 49.14 -11.65 19.10
CA LEU A 44 49.55 -12.66 20.08
C LEU A 44 48.58 -12.71 21.27
N MET A 45 48.10 -11.57 21.76
CA MET A 45 47.10 -11.52 22.82
C MET A 45 45.77 -12.16 22.41
N ILE A 46 45.32 -11.92 21.17
CA ILE A 46 44.10 -12.53 20.64
C ILE A 46 44.29 -14.04 20.47
N GLU A 47 45.40 -14.49 19.87
CA GLU A 47 45.68 -15.93 19.71
C GLU A 47 45.82 -16.68 21.04
N ALA A 48 46.26 -16.00 22.11
CA ALA A 48 46.35 -16.59 23.43
C ALA A 48 44.97 -16.73 24.13
N ARG A 49 43.98 -15.91 23.75
CA ARG A 49 42.66 -15.86 24.41
C ARG A 49 41.53 -16.50 23.61
N TYR A 50 41.68 -16.61 22.29
CA TYR A 50 40.63 -17.09 21.39
C TYR A 50 41.14 -18.24 20.52
N SER A 51 40.25 -19.19 20.24
CA SER A 51 40.56 -20.31 19.35
C SER A 51 40.75 -19.84 17.90
N LYS A 52 41.44 -20.65 17.09
CA LYS A 52 41.61 -20.38 15.66
C LYS A 52 40.29 -20.29 14.90
N THR A 53 39.27 -21.02 15.34
CA THR A 53 37.92 -20.97 14.76
C THR A 53 37.26 -19.61 14.98
N VAL A 54 37.26 -19.09 16.21
CA VAL A 54 36.69 -17.77 16.54
C VAL A 54 37.43 -16.65 15.80
N ILE A 55 38.75 -16.75 15.70
CA ILE A 55 39.56 -15.76 14.97
C ILE A 55 39.22 -15.77 13.48
N LEU A 56 39.07 -16.95 12.88
CA LEU A 56 38.69 -17.08 11.48
C LEU A 56 37.27 -16.55 11.24
N GLU A 57 36.32 -16.87 12.10
CA GLU A 57 34.94 -16.37 12.03
C GLU A 57 34.90 -14.84 12.10
N ALA A 58 35.57 -14.23 13.08
CA ALA A 58 35.68 -12.79 13.20
C ALA A 58 36.31 -12.15 11.95
N TYR A 59 37.38 -12.77 11.43
CA TYR A 59 38.03 -12.32 10.20
C TYR A 59 37.10 -12.38 8.98
N LEU A 60 36.38 -13.48 8.81
CA LEU A 60 35.46 -13.68 7.70
C LEU A 60 34.24 -12.74 7.77
N ASN A 61 33.86 -12.24 8.94
CA ASN A 61 32.79 -11.23 9.09
C ASN A 61 33.28 -9.78 8.95
N ASP A 62 34.56 -9.51 9.19
CA ASP A 62 35.13 -8.15 9.18
C ASP A 62 35.73 -7.72 7.83
N VAL A 63 36.21 -8.69 7.05
CA VAL A 63 37.00 -8.39 5.85
C VAL A 63 36.24 -7.55 4.82
N TYR A 64 36.83 -6.41 4.44
CA TYR A 64 36.29 -5.55 3.40
C TYR A 64 36.39 -6.26 2.04
N LEU A 65 35.28 -6.37 1.32
CA LEU A 65 35.18 -7.10 0.05
C LEU A 65 34.63 -6.27 -1.10
N GLY A 66 34.09 -5.07 -0.85
CA GLY A 66 33.63 -4.21 -1.93
C GLY A 66 32.94 -2.94 -1.45
N GLN A 67 32.55 -2.10 -2.40
CA GLN A 67 31.78 -0.88 -2.17
C GLN A 67 30.59 -0.82 -3.13
N HIS A 68 29.48 -0.29 -2.65
CA HIS A 68 28.35 0.13 -3.48
C HIS A 68 27.88 1.52 -3.05
N GLY A 69 28.12 2.54 -3.88
CA GLY A 69 27.84 3.93 -3.52
C GLY A 69 28.55 4.32 -2.21
N ALA A 70 27.78 4.76 -1.22
CA ALA A 70 28.26 5.14 0.11
C ALA A 70 28.44 3.95 1.08
N GLN A 71 28.01 2.73 0.73
CA GLN A 71 28.05 1.57 1.62
C GLN A 71 29.21 0.61 1.31
N SER A 72 29.90 0.19 2.37
CA SER A 72 30.98 -0.80 2.33
C SER A 72 30.46 -2.21 2.59
N VAL A 73 30.85 -3.17 1.74
CA VAL A 73 30.55 -4.60 1.91
C VAL A 73 31.66 -5.19 2.78
N HIS A 74 31.32 -5.54 4.01
CA HIS A 74 32.19 -6.26 4.94
C HIS A 74 31.65 -7.66 5.19
N GLY A 75 32.55 -8.63 5.22
CA GLY A 75 32.26 -10.01 5.51
C GLY A 75 31.90 -10.85 4.29
N VAL A 76 32.29 -12.13 4.33
CA VAL A 76 32.12 -13.06 3.20
C VAL A 76 30.65 -13.41 2.96
N GLY A 77 29.83 -13.51 4.02
CA GLY A 77 28.39 -13.73 3.89
C GLY A 77 27.69 -12.59 3.15
N ALA A 78 27.88 -11.35 3.60
CA ALA A 78 27.34 -10.17 2.92
C ALA A 78 27.88 -10.03 1.48
N ALA A 79 29.14 -10.43 1.25
CA ALA A 79 29.72 -10.44 -0.09
C ALA A 79 29.15 -11.54 -1.00
N ALA A 80 28.75 -12.69 -0.45
CA ALA A 80 28.10 -13.76 -1.18
C ALA A 80 26.75 -13.29 -1.74
N GLU A 81 25.94 -12.67 -0.87
CA GLU A 81 24.69 -12.04 -1.27
C GLU A 81 24.96 -10.90 -2.25
N PHE A 82 25.95 -10.05 -1.97
CA PHE A 82 26.31 -8.92 -2.83
C PHE A 82 26.71 -9.32 -4.25
N TYR A 83 27.62 -10.28 -4.41
CA TYR A 83 28.13 -10.61 -5.73
C TYR A 83 27.25 -11.62 -6.46
N PHE A 84 26.57 -12.53 -5.75
CA PHE A 84 25.90 -13.68 -6.35
C PHE A 84 24.40 -13.79 -6.02
N GLY A 85 23.88 -13.04 -5.05
CA GLY A 85 22.49 -13.13 -4.60
C GLY A 85 22.17 -14.49 -3.96
N ARG A 86 23.14 -15.07 -3.23
CA ARG A 86 23.09 -16.41 -2.66
C ARG A 86 23.64 -16.42 -1.24
N ASP A 87 23.11 -17.33 -0.44
CA ASP A 87 23.66 -17.65 0.88
C ASP A 87 25.06 -18.26 0.75
N LEU A 88 25.88 -18.10 1.80
CA LEU A 88 27.28 -18.54 1.82
C LEU A 88 27.41 -20.04 1.55
N GLU A 89 26.48 -20.83 2.09
CA GLU A 89 26.42 -22.29 1.96
C GLU A 89 26.08 -22.76 0.53
N ALA A 90 25.47 -21.89 -0.28
CA ALA A 90 25.09 -22.17 -1.65
C ALA A 90 26.16 -21.79 -2.68
N LEU A 91 27.31 -21.26 -2.23
CA LEU A 91 28.37 -20.83 -3.14
C LEU A 91 29.10 -22.01 -3.79
N ALA A 92 29.33 -21.90 -5.09
CA ALA A 92 30.12 -22.85 -5.85
C ALA A 92 31.63 -22.52 -5.77
N PRO A 93 32.55 -23.47 -6.06
CA PRO A 93 33.99 -23.28 -5.86
C PRO A 93 34.59 -22.08 -6.60
N GLN A 94 34.13 -21.77 -7.81
CA GLN A 94 34.55 -20.60 -8.57
C GLN A 94 34.11 -19.27 -7.94
N GLU A 95 32.97 -19.27 -7.24
CA GLU A 95 32.42 -18.11 -6.54
C GLU A 95 33.18 -17.87 -5.24
N MET A 96 33.44 -18.93 -4.46
CA MET A 96 34.31 -18.90 -3.28
C MET A 96 35.72 -18.41 -3.63
N ALA A 97 36.31 -18.95 -4.71
CA ALA A 97 37.64 -18.55 -5.18
C ALA A 97 37.70 -17.08 -5.58
N LEU A 98 36.61 -16.52 -6.11
CA LEU A 98 36.51 -15.10 -6.42
C LEU A 98 36.53 -14.26 -5.13
N LEU A 99 35.67 -14.55 -4.16
CA LEU A 99 35.61 -13.81 -2.89
C LEU A 99 36.97 -13.85 -2.15
N VAL A 100 37.57 -15.04 -2.03
CA VAL A 100 38.91 -15.20 -1.43
C VAL A 100 39.96 -14.42 -2.21
N GLY A 101 39.89 -14.43 -3.54
CA GLY A 101 40.80 -13.68 -4.40
C GLY A 101 40.70 -12.17 -4.20
N MET A 102 39.49 -11.67 -3.91
CA MET A 102 39.19 -10.26 -3.70
C MET A 102 39.72 -9.71 -2.39
N ILE A 103 39.87 -10.51 -1.34
CA ILE A 103 40.42 -10.10 -0.03
C ILE A 103 41.75 -9.33 -0.18
N GLN A 104 42.62 -9.75 -1.09
CA GLN A 104 43.92 -9.08 -1.28
C GLN A 104 43.78 -7.65 -1.83
N GLY A 105 42.75 -7.40 -2.63
CA GLY A 105 42.55 -6.11 -3.30
C GLY A 105 41.10 -5.94 -3.75
N PRO A 106 40.16 -5.64 -2.83
CA PRO A 106 38.73 -5.67 -3.12
C PRO A 106 38.33 -4.76 -4.29
N SER A 107 38.87 -3.54 -4.33
CA SER A 107 38.61 -2.58 -5.41
C SER A 107 39.30 -2.95 -6.73
N LEU A 108 40.46 -3.63 -6.68
CA LEU A 108 41.25 -4.00 -7.87
C LEU A 108 40.67 -5.24 -8.57
N TYR A 109 40.14 -6.16 -7.78
CA TYR A 109 39.56 -7.41 -8.23
C TYR A 109 38.02 -7.38 -8.23
N ASP A 110 37.40 -6.20 -8.12
CA ASP A 110 35.95 -6.07 -8.23
C ASP A 110 35.50 -6.52 -9.64
N PRO A 111 34.73 -7.61 -9.76
CA PRO A 111 34.35 -8.19 -11.04
C PRO A 111 33.44 -7.29 -11.88
N ARG A 112 32.79 -6.28 -11.28
CA ARG A 112 31.94 -5.32 -11.97
C ARG A 112 32.74 -4.19 -12.61
N ARG A 113 33.87 -3.84 -12.00
CA ARG A 113 34.77 -2.76 -12.48
C ARG A 113 35.91 -3.30 -13.34
N SER A 114 36.43 -4.47 -13.00
CA SER A 114 37.61 -5.07 -13.63
C SER A 114 37.44 -6.58 -13.81
N PRO A 115 36.49 -7.01 -14.66
CA PRO A 115 36.15 -8.43 -14.84
C PRO A 115 37.35 -9.27 -15.28
N THR A 116 38.22 -8.75 -16.14
CA THR A 116 39.44 -9.44 -16.59
C THR A 116 40.43 -9.69 -15.45
N ASN A 117 40.62 -8.73 -14.54
CA ASN A 117 41.50 -8.89 -13.38
C ASN A 117 40.91 -9.86 -12.37
N ALA A 118 39.61 -9.74 -12.11
CA ALA A 118 38.85 -10.64 -11.24
C ALA A 118 38.93 -12.09 -11.73
N LEU A 119 38.74 -12.33 -13.04
CA LEU A 119 38.82 -13.65 -13.67
C LEU A 119 40.20 -14.28 -13.50
N LYS A 120 41.26 -13.52 -13.80
CA LYS A 120 42.65 -13.96 -13.61
C LYS A 120 42.93 -14.30 -12.15
N ARG A 121 42.46 -13.45 -11.23
CA ARG A 121 42.67 -13.63 -9.79
C ARG A 121 41.94 -14.85 -9.25
N ARG A 122 40.67 -15.03 -9.58
CA ARG A 122 39.88 -16.23 -9.26
C ARG A 122 40.56 -17.49 -9.78
N ASN A 123 41.02 -17.48 -11.04
CA ASN A 123 41.67 -18.65 -11.64
C ASN A 123 43.03 -18.97 -10.98
N LEU A 124 43.71 -17.97 -10.42
CA LEU A 124 44.87 -18.20 -9.56
C LEU A 124 44.45 -18.93 -8.27
N VAL A 125 43.44 -18.43 -7.56
CA VAL A 125 42.94 -19.07 -6.33
C VAL A 125 42.48 -20.50 -6.58
N LEU A 126 41.78 -20.77 -7.69
CA LEU A 126 41.40 -22.14 -8.08
C LEU A 126 42.61 -23.07 -8.25
N ARG A 127 43.74 -22.58 -8.77
CA ARG A 127 44.98 -23.36 -8.86
C ARG A 127 45.61 -23.61 -7.48
N GLU A 128 45.58 -22.63 -6.60
CA GLU A 128 46.05 -22.81 -5.20
C GLU A 128 45.18 -23.83 -4.46
N MET A 129 43.85 -23.79 -4.65
CA MET A 129 42.93 -24.79 -4.10
C MET A 129 43.23 -26.20 -4.62
N GLN A 130 43.57 -26.33 -5.90
CA GLN A 130 44.03 -27.60 -6.48
C GLN A 130 45.32 -28.09 -5.82
N GLN A 131 46.32 -27.22 -5.65
CA GLN A 131 47.60 -27.56 -5.02
C GLN A 131 47.43 -27.96 -3.54
N ALA A 132 46.47 -27.35 -2.85
CA ALA A 132 46.09 -27.70 -1.49
C ALA A 132 45.22 -28.98 -1.39
N GLY A 133 44.88 -29.62 -2.52
CA GLY A 133 44.07 -30.84 -2.54
C GLY A 133 42.57 -30.63 -2.30
N LEU A 134 42.08 -29.39 -2.37
CA LEU A 134 40.66 -29.06 -2.18
C LEU A 134 39.82 -29.29 -3.45
N LEU A 135 40.48 -29.34 -4.62
CA LEU A 135 39.86 -29.60 -5.92
C LEU A 135 40.74 -30.53 -6.75
N SER A 136 40.13 -31.43 -7.52
CA SER A 136 40.84 -32.20 -8.54
C SER A 136 41.26 -31.32 -9.73
N ALA A 137 42.21 -31.81 -10.52
CA ALA A 137 42.63 -31.11 -11.75
C ALA A 137 41.49 -30.97 -12.78
N LEU A 138 40.56 -31.94 -12.82
CA LEU A 138 39.42 -31.93 -13.70
C LEU A 138 38.37 -30.90 -13.26
N GLU A 139 38.04 -30.87 -11.96
CA GLU A 139 37.17 -29.84 -11.38
C GLU A 139 37.75 -28.44 -11.57
N THR A 140 39.04 -28.25 -11.30
CA THR A 140 39.71 -26.96 -11.46
C THR A 140 39.57 -26.43 -12.89
N LYS A 141 39.80 -27.27 -13.90
CA LYS A 141 39.59 -26.90 -15.31
C LYS A 141 38.13 -26.59 -15.63
N SER A 142 37.19 -27.35 -15.07
CA SER A 142 35.75 -27.09 -15.24
C SER A 142 35.36 -25.73 -14.67
N GLN A 143 35.78 -25.44 -13.43
CA GLN A 143 35.50 -24.19 -12.73
C GLN A 143 36.13 -22.96 -13.40
N GLN A 144 37.34 -23.11 -13.97
CA GLN A 144 38.00 -22.02 -14.69
C GLN A 144 37.29 -21.60 -15.99
N ARG A 145 36.51 -22.50 -16.60
CA ARG A 145 35.71 -22.23 -17.80
C ARG A 145 34.43 -21.44 -17.52
N LEU A 146 33.97 -21.44 -16.27
CA LEU A 146 32.79 -20.68 -15.88
C LEU A 146 33.08 -19.17 -15.87
N GLY A 147 32.07 -18.40 -16.28
CA GLY A 147 32.07 -16.95 -16.15
C GLY A 147 32.13 -16.51 -14.67
N LEU A 148 32.27 -15.21 -14.45
CA LEU A 148 32.24 -14.66 -13.08
C LEU A 148 30.85 -14.73 -12.45
N ASN A 149 29.79 -14.82 -13.27
CA ASN A 149 28.38 -14.97 -12.86
C ASN A 149 27.95 -13.99 -11.74
N VAL A 150 28.52 -12.78 -11.74
CA VAL A 150 28.17 -11.76 -10.76
C VAL A 150 26.93 -10.98 -11.18
N THR A 151 26.14 -10.57 -10.20
CA THR A 151 25.00 -9.68 -10.41
C THR A 151 25.49 -8.33 -10.96
N ALA A 152 24.91 -7.89 -12.09
CA ALA A 152 25.37 -6.69 -12.80
C ALA A 152 25.31 -5.39 -11.97
N GLY A 153 24.47 -5.35 -10.92
CA GLY A 153 24.38 -4.22 -9.99
C GLY A 153 25.19 -4.35 -8.69
N GLY A 154 25.65 -5.55 -8.33
CA GLY A 154 25.89 -5.90 -6.94
C GLY A 154 24.56 -5.97 -6.18
N ALA A 155 24.17 -7.15 -5.73
CA ALA A 155 23.01 -7.43 -4.90
C ALA A 155 23.34 -7.25 -3.40
N ILE A 156 23.87 -6.08 -3.00
CA ILE A 156 23.46 -5.57 -1.69
C ILE A 156 22.03 -5.26 -2.06
N ALA A 157 21.06 -5.84 -1.37
CA ALA A 157 19.67 -5.51 -1.58
C ALA A 157 19.64 -4.00 -1.84
N ARG A 158 19.38 -3.59 -3.11
CA ARG A 158 18.76 -2.28 -3.34
C ARG A 158 17.78 -2.18 -2.20
N ASN A 159 17.73 -1.09 -1.46
CA ASN A 159 16.63 -0.92 -0.52
C ASN A 159 15.36 -1.16 -1.35
N ARG A 160 14.85 -2.42 -1.35
CA ARG A 160 14.23 -3.00 -2.55
C ARG A 160 12.86 -2.38 -2.75
N TYR A 161 12.40 -1.82 -1.64
CA TYR A 161 11.13 -1.22 -1.35
C TYR A 161 11.42 -0.01 -0.44
N PRO A 162 12.05 1.06 -0.95
CA PRO A 162 12.56 2.14 -0.12
C PRO A 162 11.45 2.83 0.67
N GLY A 163 10.27 3.00 0.05
CA GLY A 163 9.09 3.54 0.72
C GLY A 163 8.53 2.63 1.82
N PHE A 164 8.67 1.30 1.69
CA PHE A 164 8.25 0.38 2.75
C PHE A 164 9.22 0.37 3.93
N ILE A 165 10.53 0.33 3.64
CA ILE A 165 11.56 0.37 4.69
C ILE A 165 11.50 1.65 5.50
N GLU A 166 11.15 2.78 4.88
CA GLU A 166 10.89 4.03 5.61
C GLU A 166 9.74 3.89 6.62
N LEU A 167 8.66 3.18 6.28
CA LEU A 167 7.58 2.90 7.23
C LEU A 167 8.00 1.97 8.36
N VAL A 168 8.85 0.98 8.06
CA VAL A 168 9.43 0.09 9.08
C VAL A 168 10.28 0.93 10.04
N GLN A 169 11.17 1.77 9.52
CA GLN A 169 12.01 2.65 10.32
C GLN A 169 11.17 3.61 11.17
N ALA A 170 10.15 4.23 10.58
CA ALA A 170 9.26 5.14 11.30
C ALA A 170 8.48 4.43 12.42
N GLN A 171 7.98 3.22 12.20
CA GLN A 171 7.30 2.45 13.24
C GLN A 171 8.26 2.03 14.35
N VAL A 172 9.40 1.45 13.99
CA VAL A 172 10.41 1.01 14.96
C VAL A 172 10.94 2.20 15.78
N ALA A 173 11.15 3.37 15.17
CA ALA A 173 11.59 4.56 15.90
C ALA A 173 10.52 5.15 16.84
N ARG A 174 9.22 4.91 16.57
CA ARG A 174 8.13 5.33 17.48
C ARG A 174 7.98 4.39 18.66
N ASP A 175 8.17 3.09 18.42
CA ASP A 175 7.81 2.04 19.38
C ASP A 175 8.98 1.65 20.29
N TYR A 176 10.23 1.96 19.92
CA TYR A 176 11.43 1.59 20.68
C TYR A 176 12.36 2.78 20.92
N ASP A 177 13.07 2.72 22.05
CA ASP A 177 14.17 3.62 22.33
C ASP A 177 15.39 3.28 21.45
N ALA A 178 16.12 4.32 21.03
CA ALA A 178 17.33 4.16 20.23
C ALA A 178 18.39 3.24 20.88
N ALA A 179 18.42 3.17 22.22
CA ALA A 179 19.32 2.31 22.97
C ALA A 179 19.00 0.81 22.78
N GLU A 180 17.72 0.43 22.73
CA GLU A 180 17.31 -0.96 22.48
C GLU A 180 17.64 -1.37 21.04
N LEU A 181 17.43 -0.46 20.09
CA LEU A 181 17.75 -0.64 18.67
C LEU A 181 19.25 -0.68 18.38
N SER A 182 20.07 -0.11 19.27
CA SER A 182 21.53 -0.14 19.16
C SER A 182 22.15 -1.46 19.63
N SER A 183 21.35 -2.40 20.13
CA SER A 183 21.84 -3.74 20.46
C SER A 183 22.27 -4.48 19.19
N GLU A 184 23.51 -4.99 19.18
CA GLU A 184 24.04 -5.72 18.03
C GLU A 184 23.21 -7.00 17.77
N GLY A 185 22.66 -7.11 16.56
CA GLY A 185 22.04 -8.33 16.04
C GLY A 185 20.51 -8.43 16.14
N LEU A 186 19.75 -7.33 16.06
CA LEU A 186 18.29 -7.39 15.96
C LEU A 186 17.82 -7.89 14.58
N ALA A 187 16.82 -8.78 14.58
CA ALA A 187 16.09 -9.18 13.40
C ALA A 187 14.68 -8.56 13.41
N ILE A 188 14.38 -7.76 12.38
CA ILE A 188 13.06 -7.13 12.20
C ILE A 188 12.28 -7.93 11.18
N HIS A 189 11.20 -8.56 11.64
CA HIS A 189 10.24 -9.23 10.77
C HIS A 189 9.15 -8.24 10.40
N THR A 190 8.89 -8.10 9.10
CA THR A 190 7.95 -7.12 8.56
C THR A 190 6.68 -7.78 8.05
N THR A 191 5.69 -6.97 7.67
CA THR A 191 4.46 -7.40 7.00
C THR A 191 4.56 -7.39 5.48
N LEU A 192 5.71 -6.96 4.92
CA LEU A 192 5.92 -6.84 3.49
C LEU A 192 5.60 -8.16 2.78
N ALA A 193 4.72 -8.09 1.78
CA ALA A 193 4.47 -9.19 0.85
C ALA A 193 5.14 -8.87 -0.50
N PRO A 194 6.30 -9.47 -0.83
CA PRO A 194 7.05 -9.11 -2.03
C PRO A 194 6.27 -9.24 -3.34
N SER A 195 5.33 -10.19 -3.42
CA SER A 195 4.42 -10.35 -4.58
C SER A 195 3.42 -9.20 -4.69
N THR A 196 2.72 -8.88 -3.58
CA THR A 196 1.77 -7.76 -3.51
C THR A 196 2.47 -6.44 -3.87
N GLN A 197 3.69 -6.24 -3.37
CA GLN A 197 4.52 -5.08 -3.69
C GLN A 197 4.89 -5.00 -5.18
N ASP A 198 5.33 -6.10 -5.81
CA ASP A 198 5.61 -6.12 -7.26
C ASP A 198 4.35 -5.81 -8.09
N TYR A 199 3.19 -6.37 -7.73
CA TYR A 199 1.94 -6.06 -8.40
C TYR A 199 1.53 -4.59 -8.23
N ALA A 200 1.69 -4.02 -7.04
CA ALA A 200 1.41 -2.60 -6.77
C ALA A 200 2.34 -1.67 -7.57
N GLU A 201 3.65 -1.97 -7.58
CA GLU A 201 4.64 -1.21 -8.35
C GLU A 201 4.35 -1.25 -9.86
N ARG A 202 4.01 -2.43 -10.39
CA ARG A 202 3.60 -2.59 -11.79
C ARG A 202 2.31 -1.86 -12.11
N ALA A 203 1.29 -1.99 -11.27
CA ALA A 203 0.02 -1.30 -11.44
C ALA A 203 0.23 0.22 -11.54
N VAL A 204 1.06 0.80 -10.67
CA VAL A 204 1.42 2.21 -10.72
C VAL A 204 2.22 2.54 -11.99
N THR A 205 3.35 1.85 -12.21
CA THR A 205 4.30 2.20 -13.29
C THR A 205 3.72 2.00 -14.69
N GLU A 206 2.90 0.96 -14.90
CA GLU A 206 2.27 0.65 -16.17
C GLU A 206 1.03 1.51 -16.39
N LYS A 207 0.08 1.55 -15.44
CA LYS A 207 -1.20 2.24 -15.66
C LYS A 207 -1.00 3.74 -15.75
N VAL A 208 -0.11 4.36 -14.97
CA VAL A 208 0.18 5.80 -15.10
C VAL A 208 0.59 6.15 -16.53
N LYS A 209 1.45 5.35 -17.17
CA LYS A 209 1.88 5.55 -18.57
C LYS A 209 0.74 5.43 -19.57
N MET A 210 -0.29 4.65 -19.25
CA MET A 210 -1.45 4.44 -20.11
C MET A 210 -2.53 5.52 -19.95
N LEU A 211 -2.51 6.31 -18.87
CA LEU A 211 -3.56 7.30 -18.58
C LEU A 211 -3.56 8.49 -19.55
N ALA A 212 -2.39 8.94 -20.01
CA ALA A 212 -2.26 10.06 -20.94
C ALA A 212 -1.02 9.93 -21.83
N LYS A 213 -1.06 10.63 -22.98
CA LYS A 213 0.10 10.76 -23.87
C LYS A 213 1.27 11.49 -23.20
N ASP A 214 0.95 12.50 -22.40
CA ASP A 214 1.91 13.21 -21.56
C ASP A 214 1.57 12.98 -20.08
N THR A 215 2.47 12.29 -19.40
CA THR A 215 2.37 11.99 -17.96
C THR A 215 3.42 12.79 -17.16
N SER A 216 4.05 13.78 -17.81
CA SER A 216 5.09 14.59 -17.19
C SER A 216 4.53 15.33 -15.96
N GLY A 217 5.14 15.07 -14.81
CA GLY A 217 4.74 15.65 -13.52
C GLY A 217 3.58 14.96 -12.81
N LEU A 218 2.90 13.98 -13.40
CA LEU A 218 1.98 13.12 -12.66
C LEU A 218 2.74 12.22 -11.69
N GLN A 219 2.21 12.09 -10.49
CA GLN A 219 2.70 11.25 -9.42
C GLN A 219 1.59 10.37 -8.90
N ALA A 220 1.96 9.24 -8.32
CA ALA A 220 1.02 8.29 -7.76
C ALA A 220 1.55 7.75 -6.44
N ALA A 221 0.63 7.35 -5.58
CA ALA A 221 0.91 6.64 -4.36
C ALA A 221 -0.15 5.54 -4.15
N MET A 222 0.27 4.43 -3.57
CA MET A 222 -0.60 3.29 -3.28
C MET A 222 -0.21 2.68 -1.94
N VAL A 223 -1.20 2.38 -1.11
CA VAL A 223 -1.04 1.62 0.14
C VAL A 223 -1.94 0.41 0.05
N VAL A 224 -1.40 -0.78 0.29
CA VAL A 224 -2.15 -2.05 0.29
C VAL A 224 -1.99 -2.72 1.65
N THR A 225 -3.11 -3.15 2.20
CA THR A 225 -3.20 -3.75 3.54
C THR A 225 -4.06 -5.00 3.50
N ARG A 226 -3.81 -5.92 4.43
CA ARG A 226 -4.70 -7.07 4.63
C ARG A 226 -5.93 -6.65 5.45
N ALA A 227 -7.11 -6.81 4.85
CA ALA A 227 -8.38 -6.32 5.40
C ALA A 227 -8.62 -6.82 6.84
N ALA A 228 -8.35 -8.09 7.13
CA ALA A 228 -8.59 -8.68 8.45
C ALA A 228 -7.58 -8.28 9.55
N THR A 229 -6.44 -7.66 9.22
CA THR A 229 -5.34 -7.47 10.20
C THR A 229 -4.74 -6.07 10.25
N GLY A 230 -4.93 -5.23 9.22
CA GLY A 230 -4.21 -3.96 9.12
C GLY A 230 -2.72 -4.09 8.78
N ALA A 231 -2.24 -5.31 8.48
CA ALA A 231 -0.86 -5.51 8.05
C ALA A 231 -0.64 -4.83 6.70
N ILE A 232 0.30 -3.90 6.64
CA ILE A 232 0.68 -3.21 5.40
C ILE A 232 1.50 -4.19 4.57
N GLU A 233 0.95 -4.66 3.45
CA GLU A 233 1.61 -5.63 2.59
C GLU A 233 2.44 -4.98 1.48
N ALA A 234 2.01 -3.82 1.01
CA ALA A 234 2.72 -3.05 -0.01
C ALA A 234 2.51 -1.55 0.11
N VAL A 235 3.54 -0.77 -0.24
CA VAL A 235 3.50 0.69 -0.32
C VAL A 235 4.31 1.17 -1.52
N VAL A 236 3.69 2.02 -2.33
CA VAL A 236 4.32 2.72 -3.45
C VAL A 236 4.19 4.21 -3.20
N GLY A 237 5.32 4.91 -3.07
CA GLY A 237 5.37 6.35 -2.74
C GLY A 237 5.74 7.27 -3.92
N ASP A 238 6.04 6.70 -5.08
CA ASP A 238 6.44 7.44 -6.29
C ASP A 238 6.01 6.67 -7.54
N ARG A 239 5.79 7.38 -8.65
CA ARG A 239 5.55 6.76 -9.98
C ARG A 239 6.74 5.90 -10.46
N ASP A 240 7.92 6.17 -9.93
CA ASP A 240 9.17 5.43 -10.10
C ASP A 240 9.55 4.82 -8.74
N PRO A 241 9.06 3.60 -8.42
CA PRO A 241 9.13 3.03 -7.07
C PRO A 241 10.55 2.83 -6.54
N GLN A 242 11.53 2.77 -7.44
CA GLN A 242 12.95 2.57 -7.11
C GLN A 242 13.66 3.89 -6.78
N ARG A 243 12.99 5.04 -6.97
CA ARG A 243 13.53 6.36 -6.66
C ARG A 243 13.47 6.59 -5.14
N PRO A 244 14.62 6.73 -4.46
CA PRO A 244 14.62 7.18 -3.08
C PRO A 244 14.22 8.66 -3.01
N GLY A 245 13.56 9.07 -1.92
CA GLY A 245 13.18 10.45 -1.70
C GLY A 245 11.81 10.60 -1.05
N PHE A 246 11.00 11.51 -1.57
CA PHE A 246 9.73 11.88 -0.99
C PHE A 246 8.66 10.79 -1.16
N ASN A 247 8.34 10.10 -0.07
CA ASN A 247 7.35 9.03 -0.05
C ASN A 247 5.93 9.59 0.08
N ARG A 248 5.25 9.74 -1.07
CA ARG A 248 3.93 10.35 -1.13
C ARG A 248 2.86 9.56 -0.39
N ALA A 249 3.03 8.24 -0.25
CA ALA A 249 2.10 7.43 0.52
C ALA A 249 2.06 7.83 2.00
N ALA A 250 3.20 8.26 2.55
CA ALA A 250 3.35 8.60 3.96
C ALA A 250 3.40 10.11 4.24
N MET A 251 3.79 10.93 3.26
CA MET A 251 4.12 12.35 3.47
C MET A 251 3.28 13.33 2.64
N ALA A 252 2.65 12.90 1.55
CA ALA A 252 1.87 13.81 0.71
C ALA A 252 0.44 13.95 1.26
N ALA A 253 0.25 14.90 2.18
CA ALA A 253 -1.10 15.28 2.62
C ALA A 253 -1.80 16.02 1.48
N ARG A 254 -3.00 15.56 1.10
CA ARG A 254 -3.81 16.14 0.02
C ARG A 254 -5.28 16.12 0.39
N PRO A 255 -6.10 17.06 -0.14
CA PRO A 255 -7.54 17.02 0.03
C PRO A 255 -8.12 15.67 -0.39
N ILE A 256 -8.83 15.00 0.51
CA ILE A 256 -9.37 13.65 0.26
C ILE A 256 -10.68 13.68 -0.54
N GLY A 257 -11.34 14.84 -0.60
CA GLY A 257 -12.59 15.05 -1.31
C GLY A 257 -13.67 14.05 -0.88
N SER A 258 -14.39 13.49 -1.85
CA SER A 258 -15.50 12.57 -1.59
C SER A 258 -15.15 11.26 -0.86
N LEU A 259 -13.87 10.98 -0.53
CA LEU A 259 -13.51 9.87 0.35
C LEU A 259 -13.98 10.06 1.80
N VAL A 260 -14.35 11.27 2.23
CA VAL A 260 -14.90 11.50 3.57
C VAL A 260 -16.33 10.95 3.73
N LYS A 261 -17.08 10.84 2.62
CA LYS A 261 -18.53 10.61 2.66
C LYS A 261 -18.92 9.33 3.39
N PRO A 262 -18.28 8.16 3.20
CA PRO A 262 -18.60 6.96 3.96
C PRO A 262 -18.64 7.20 5.48
N PHE A 263 -17.79 8.07 6.02
CA PHE A 263 -17.76 8.39 7.45
C PHE A 263 -18.89 9.33 7.88
N VAL A 264 -19.35 10.24 7.02
CA VAL A 264 -20.58 11.02 7.27
C VAL A 264 -21.78 10.08 7.38
N TYR A 265 -21.86 9.11 6.46
CA TYR A 265 -22.92 8.12 6.41
C TYR A 265 -22.82 7.12 7.57
N LEU A 266 -21.61 6.78 8.01
CA LEU A 266 -21.38 5.95 9.20
C LEU A 266 -21.96 6.59 10.46
N VAL A 267 -21.73 7.90 10.65
CA VAL A 267 -22.31 8.64 11.79
C VAL A 267 -23.84 8.67 11.73
N ALA A 268 -24.43 8.75 10.53
CA ALA A 268 -25.87 8.68 10.35
C ALA A 268 -26.41 7.29 10.69
N LEU A 269 -25.87 6.24 10.06
CA LEU A 269 -26.34 4.86 10.20
C LEU A 269 -26.05 4.24 11.58
N ALA A 270 -25.20 4.90 12.38
CA ALA A 270 -25.05 4.61 13.80
C ALA A 270 -26.25 5.05 14.67
N GLN A 271 -27.22 5.77 14.10
CA GLN A 271 -28.47 6.22 14.73
C GLN A 271 -29.66 5.55 14.01
N PRO A 272 -29.88 4.23 14.17
CA PRO A 272 -30.88 3.48 13.41
C PRO A 272 -32.32 3.91 13.68
N GLU A 273 -32.58 4.60 14.78
CA GLU A 273 -33.89 5.20 15.09
C GLU A 273 -34.22 6.41 14.21
N ARG A 274 -33.24 6.95 13.47
CA ARG A 274 -33.39 8.10 12.58
C ARG A 274 -33.05 7.80 11.13
N TRP A 275 -32.05 6.95 10.90
CA TRP A 275 -31.47 6.76 9.57
C TRP A 275 -31.36 5.29 9.19
N SER A 276 -31.72 4.98 7.95
CA SER A 276 -31.52 3.70 7.30
C SER A 276 -30.98 3.92 5.88
N LEU A 277 -30.58 2.85 5.20
CA LEU A 277 -30.17 2.92 3.80
C LEU A 277 -31.26 3.46 2.85
N MET A 278 -32.53 3.40 3.26
CA MET A 278 -33.66 3.92 2.50
C MET A 278 -34.10 5.32 2.90
N THR A 279 -33.54 5.92 3.96
CA THR A 279 -33.97 7.26 4.37
C THR A 279 -33.83 8.25 3.20
N VAL A 280 -34.90 9.01 2.94
CA VAL A 280 -34.92 10.02 1.89
C VAL A 280 -34.08 11.22 2.33
N LEU A 281 -33.13 11.61 1.49
CA LEU A 281 -32.30 12.80 1.65
C LEU A 281 -32.64 13.82 0.58
N SER A 282 -32.60 15.11 0.94
CA SER A 282 -32.75 16.17 -0.05
C SER A 282 -31.42 16.45 -0.74
N ASP A 283 -31.40 16.35 -2.07
CA ASP A 283 -30.31 16.74 -2.96
C ASP A 283 -30.60 18.10 -3.62
N ARG A 284 -31.10 19.05 -2.83
CA ARG A 284 -31.40 20.42 -3.26
C ARG A 284 -30.34 21.42 -2.79
N ALA A 285 -30.21 22.54 -3.48
CA ALA A 285 -29.21 23.56 -3.19
C ALA A 285 -29.23 24.03 -1.71
N VAL A 286 -28.04 24.26 -1.16
CA VAL A 286 -27.84 24.73 0.21
C VAL A 286 -26.91 25.95 0.21
N ALA A 287 -27.23 26.95 1.02
CA ALA A 287 -26.44 28.17 1.17
C ALA A 287 -26.17 28.45 2.64
N LEU A 288 -24.91 28.35 3.07
CA LEU A 288 -24.52 28.56 4.46
C LEU A 288 -23.68 29.83 4.58
N ARG A 289 -24.11 30.75 5.44
CA ARG A 289 -23.33 31.95 5.75
C ARG A 289 -22.17 31.60 6.69
N GLN A 290 -20.95 31.89 6.26
CA GLN A 290 -19.73 31.65 7.01
C GLN A 290 -19.41 32.82 7.94
N ARG A 291 -18.54 32.58 8.94
CA ARG A 291 -18.11 33.58 9.93
C ARG A 291 -17.40 34.79 9.32
N ASN A 292 -16.73 34.60 8.18
CA ASN A 292 -16.07 35.66 7.41
C ASN A 292 -17.05 36.51 6.57
N GLY A 293 -18.36 36.25 6.66
CA GLY A 293 -19.41 36.94 5.90
C GLY A 293 -19.66 36.39 4.49
N GLN A 294 -18.84 35.46 4.00
CA GLN A 294 -19.04 34.80 2.72
C GLN A 294 -20.14 33.73 2.81
N THR A 295 -20.76 33.38 1.69
CA THR A 295 -21.74 32.30 1.61
C THR A 295 -21.13 31.11 0.91
N TRP A 296 -21.10 29.96 1.59
CA TRP A 296 -20.68 28.69 0.99
C TRP A 296 -21.88 28.02 0.33
N GLN A 297 -21.76 27.74 -0.97
CA GLN A 297 -22.78 27.12 -1.82
C GLN A 297 -22.16 25.97 -2.60
N PRO A 298 -22.12 24.74 -2.04
CA PRO A 298 -21.62 23.58 -2.76
C PRO A 298 -22.54 23.22 -3.93
N ARG A 299 -22.01 22.42 -4.86
CA ARG A 299 -22.76 21.88 -6.01
C ARG A 299 -22.43 20.41 -6.21
N ASN A 300 -23.33 19.68 -6.85
CA ASN A 300 -23.03 18.35 -7.36
C ASN A 300 -22.05 18.42 -8.54
N SER A 301 -21.29 17.34 -8.76
CA SER A 301 -20.26 17.27 -9.81
C SER A 301 -20.83 17.36 -11.23
N ASP A 302 -22.07 16.95 -11.42
CA ASP A 302 -22.84 17.04 -12.66
C ASP A 302 -23.61 18.37 -12.79
N ASN A 303 -23.50 19.26 -11.81
CA ASN A 303 -24.22 20.52 -11.70
C ASN A 303 -25.75 20.39 -11.71
N GLN A 304 -26.29 19.23 -11.31
CA GLN A 304 -27.74 18.99 -11.25
C GLN A 304 -28.19 18.74 -9.81
N GLU A 305 -29.43 19.14 -9.50
CA GLU A 305 -30.13 18.75 -8.28
C GLU A 305 -31.00 17.52 -8.61
N HIS A 306 -30.92 16.47 -7.78
CA HIS A 306 -31.67 15.23 -8.01
C HIS A 306 -32.96 15.13 -7.21
N GLY A 307 -33.34 16.22 -6.51
CA GLY A 307 -34.54 16.24 -5.68
C GLY A 307 -34.37 15.36 -4.45
N ASP A 308 -35.30 14.44 -4.23
CA ASP A 308 -35.30 13.59 -3.05
C ASP A 308 -34.77 12.19 -3.45
N VAL A 309 -33.71 11.73 -2.76
CA VAL A 309 -32.96 10.52 -3.11
C VAL A 309 -32.77 9.61 -1.90
N ALA A 310 -32.76 8.30 -2.08
CA ALA A 310 -32.46 7.39 -0.97
C ALA A 310 -31.00 7.54 -0.52
N LEU A 311 -30.74 7.35 0.78
CA LEU A 311 -29.42 7.46 1.38
C LEU A 311 -28.39 6.55 0.68
N ILE A 312 -28.75 5.30 0.37
CA ILE A 312 -27.88 4.39 -0.39
C ILE A 312 -27.48 4.95 -1.76
N ASP A 313 -28.45 5.53 -2.50
CA ASP A 313 -28.22 6.04 -3.85
C ASP A 313 -27.38 7.33 -3.82
N ALA A 314 -27.59 8.17 -2.80
CA ALA A 314 -26.79 9.37 -2.57
C ALA A 314 -25.30 9.03 -2.33
N LEU A 315 -25.00 7.96 -1.57
CA LEU A 315 -23.62 7.51 -1.36
C LEU A 315 -23.04 6.87 -2.62
N ALA A 316 -23.81 5.97 -3.27
CA ALA A 316 -23.39 5.24 -4.47
C ALA A 316 -23.02 6.19 -5.61
N ARG A 317 -23.86 7.22 -5.83
CA ARG A 317 -23.65 8.27 -6.84
C ARG A 317 -22.80 9.44 -6.33
N SER A 318 -22.45 9.45 -5.05
CA SER A 318 -21.59 10.45 -4.43
C SER A 318 -22.13 11.87 -4.54
N TYR A 319 -23.44 12.07 -4.33
CA TYR A 319 -24.07 13.39 -4.40
C TYR A 319 -23.60 14.30 -3.26
N ASN A 320 -23.19 15.53 -3.60
CA ASN A 320 -22.63 16.50 -2.66
C ASN A 320 -23.72 17.13 -1.82
N LEU A 321 -24.83 17.57 -2.42
CA LEU A 321 -25.88 18.29 -1.71
C LEU A 321 -26.56 17.37 -0.68
N ALA A 322 -26.95 16.16 -1.07
CA ALA A 322 -27.49 15.16 -0.15
C ALA A 322 -26.55 14.85 1.03
N THR A 323 -25.24 14.73 0.78
CA THR A 323 -24.25 14.51 1.85
C THR A 323 -24.16 15.71 2.80
N VAL A 324 -24.25 16.94 2.28
CA VAL A 324 -24.19 18.14 3.10
C VAL A 324 -25.41 18.24 4.00
N HIS A 325 -26.62 18.04 3.47
CA HIS A 325 -27.84 18.02 4.29
C HIS A 325 -27.74 16.96 5.39
N LEU A 326 -27.39 15.72 5.03
CA LEU A 326 -27.18 14.64 6.02
C LEU A 326 -26.15 15.02 7.08
N GLY A 327 -25.00 15.55 6.66
CA GLY A 327 -23.90 15.91 7.55
C GLY A 327 -24.22 17.06 8.50
N LEU A 328 -25.03 18.03 8.06
CA LEU A 328 -25.54 19.10 8.92
C LEU A 328 -26.53 18.55 9.96
N ASP A 329 -27.40 17.63 9.57
CA ASP A 329 -28.41 17.03 10.44
C ASP A 329 -27.83 16.09 11.50
N VAL A 330 -26.75 15.36 11.18
CA VAL A 330 -26.06 14.51 12.16
C VAL A 330 -25.07 15.28 13.02
N GLY A 331 -24.51 16.38 12.48
CA GLY A 331 -23.56 17.27 13.12
C GLY A 331 -22.11 17.04 12.68
N VAL A 332 -21.47 18.09 12.13
CA VAL A 332 -20.10 18.06 11.60
C VAL A 332 -19.06 17.63 12.65
N GLN A 333 -19.25 18.03 13.91
CA GLN A 333 -18.35 17.68 15.03
C GLN A 333 -18.37 16.19 15.37
N LYS A 334 -19.43 15.45 15.01
CA LYS A 334 -19.43 13.99 15.17
C LYS A 334 -18.56 13.32 14.10
N VAL A 335 -18.58 13.86 12.88
CA VAL A 335 -17.74 13.38 11.76
C VAL A 335 -16.27 13.63 12.06
N GLU A 336 -15.93 14.83 12.54
CA GLU A 336 -14.59 15.18 13.03
C GLU A 336 -14.09 14.18 14.08
N ARG A 337 -14.81 14.02 15.20
CA ARG A 337 -14.41 13.11 16.28
C ARG A 337 -14.25 11.66 15.83
N LEU A 338 -15.10 11.20 14.90
CA LEU A 338 -14.94 9.88 14.29
C LEU A 338 -13.62 9.79 13.52
N LEU A 339 -13.30 10.78 12.69
CA LEU A 339 -12.05 10.78 11.93
C LEU A 339 -10.81 10.84 12.84
N GLU A 340 -10.83 11.64 13.90
CA GLU A 340 -9.74 11.70 14.89
C GLU A 340 -9.56 10.35 15.63
N ALA A 341 -10.65 9.67 15.95
CA ALA A 341 -10.61 8.36 16.59
C ALA A 341 -10.08 7.27 15.64
N LEU A 342 -10.42 7.34 14.36
CA LEU A 342 -9.96 6.38 13.35
C LEU A 342 -8.53 6.64 12.89
N VAL A 343 -8.09 7.91 12.86
CA VAL A 343 -6.77 8.32 12.37
C VAL A 343 -6.05 9.15 13.44
N PRO A 344 -5.27 8.49 14.32
CA PRO A 344 -4.56 9.19 15.39
C PRO A 344 -3.64 10.30 14.87
N GLY A 345 -3.78 11.51 15.43
CA GLY A 345 -2.93 12.67 15.10
C GLY A 345 -3.31 13.41 13.81
N VAL A 346 -4.45 13.11 13.20
CA VAL A 346 -4.97 13.92 12.08
C VAL A 346 -5.51 15.27 12.58
N ASP A 347 -5.29 16.33 11.80
CA ASP A 347 -5.85 17.66 12.06
C ASP A 347 -7.09 17.86 11.18
N VAL A 348 -8.26 17.88 11.81
CA VAL A 348 -9.55 17.99 11.12
C VAL A 348 -10.31 19.17 11.71
N SER A 349 -10.66 20.15 10.88
CA SER A 349 -11.48 21.28 11.30
C SER A 349 -12.98 20.99 11.07
N PRO A 350 -13.88 21.27 12.04
CA PRO A 350 -15.30 20.94 11.95
C PRO A 350 -16.09 22.02 11.18
N HIS A 351 -15.61 22.40 10.01
CA HIS A 351 -16.32 23.28 9.08
C HIS A 351 -17.23 22.47 8.16
N PRO A 352 -18.36 23.03 7.65
CA PRO A 352 -19.25 22.30 6.74
C PRO A 352 -18.55 21.71 5.50
N SER A 353 -17.47 22.33 5.04
CA SER A 353 -16.64 21.83 3.93
C SER A 353 -15.97 20.48 4.24
N LEU A 354 -15.81 20.10 5.51
CA LEU A 354 -15.36 18.77 5.91
C LEU A 354 -16.24 17.67 5.32
N LEU A 355 -17.56 17.90 5.23
CA LEU A 355 -18.52 16.93 4.69
C LEU A 355 -18.27 16.57 3.22
N LEU A 356 -17.50 17.42 2.52
CA LEU A 356 -17.07 17.20 1.14
C LEU A 356 -15.55 16.94 1.02
N GLY A 357 -14.85 16.78 2.14
CA GLY A 357 -13.45 16.34 2.20
C GLY A 357 -12.42 17.46 2.06
N ALA A 358 -12.77 18.67 2.49
CA ALA A 358 -11.82 19.77 2.66
C ALA A 358 -10.92 19.56 3.90
N THR A 359 -10.23 18.42 3.93
CA THR A 359 -9.22 18.03 4.92
C THR A 359 -8.10 17.30 4.19
N GLU A 360 -6.86 17.58 4.56
CA GLU A 360 -5.69 16.98 3.92
C GLU A 360 -5.25 15.74 4.69
N MET A 361 -5.15 14.61 3.99
CA MET A 361 -4.61 13.38 4.55
C MET A 361 -3.65 12.72 3.57
N THR A 362 -2.70 11.96 4.12
CA THR A 362 -1.81 11.10 3.32
C THR A 362 -2.55 9.82 2.93
N PRO A 363 -2.14 9.12 1.84
CA PRO A 363 -2.70 7.83 1.49
C PRO A 363 -2.66 6.81 2.63
N LEU A 364 -1.64 6.85 3.48
CA LEU A 364 -1.53 6.00 4.67
C LEU A 364 -2.58 6.34 5.74
N GLN A 365 -2.87 7.62 5.96
CA GLN A 365 -3.93 8.07 6.88
C GLN A 365 -5.32 7.70 6.35
N VAL A 366 -5.56 7.86 5.04
CA VAL A 366 -6.81 7.40 4.41
C VAL A 366 -6.95 5.88 4.52
N ALA A 367 -5.87 5.12 4.31
CA ALA A 367 -5.88 3.67 4.51
C ALA A 367 -6.21 3.32 5.96
N GLN A 368 -5.67 4.03 6.94
CA GLN A 368 -5.98 3.81 8.36
C GLN A 368 -7.47 4.03 8.66
N ALA A 369 -8.11 5.05 8.07
CA ALA A 369 -9.54 5.30 8.25
C ALA A 369 -10.40 4.22 7.58
N TYR A 370 -10.08 3.86 6.33
CA TYR A 370 -10.80 2.83 5.58
C TYR A 370 -10.57 1.41 6.12
N GLN A 371 -9.47 1.18 6.83
CA GLN A 371 -9.17 -0.09 7.47
C GLN A 371 -10.27 -0.48 8.47
N TYR A 372 -10.94 0.49 9.10
CA TYR A 372 -12.10 0.22 9.96
C TYR A 372 -13.26 -0.43 9.18
N LEU A 373 -13.57 0.08 7.98
CA LEU A 373 -14.63 -0.48 7.13
C LEU A 373 -14.21 -1.84 6.55
N ALA A 374 -12.96 -1.96 6.09
CA ALA A 374 -12.42 -3.20 5.54
C ALA A 374 -12.29 -4.32 6.57
N ALA A 375 -12.10 -3.97 7.85
CA ALA A 375 -12.06 -4.91 8.97
C ALA A 375 -13.44 -5.14 9.62
N ASP A 376 -14.53 -4.95 8.87
CA ASP A 376 -15.90 -5.20 9.35
C ASP A 376 -16.23 -4.42 10.65
N GLY A 377 -15.78 -3.16 10.73
CA GLY A 377 -15.99 -2.30 11.91
C GLY A 377 -15.06 -2.57 13.09
N HIS A 378 -13.96 -3.30 12.91
CA HIS A 378 -12.95 -3.49 13.95
C HIS A 378 -11.86 -2.41 13.86
N LEU A 379 -11.51 -1.83 15.02
CA LEU A 379 -10.44 -0.83 15.08
C LEU A 379 -9.08 -1.53 15.03
N LEU A 380 -8.45 -1.53 13.84
CA LEU A 380 -7.14 -2.13 13.62
C LEU A 380 -6.11 -1.05 13.25
N PRO A 381 -5.07 -0.82 14.07
CA PRO A 381 -3.97 0.03 13.68
C PRO A 381 -3.17 -0.63 12.54
N LEU A 382 -2.73 0.18 11.59
CA LEU A 382 -1.84 -0.29 10.52
C LEU A 382 -0.46 -0.62 11.08
N SER A 383 0.13 -1.72 10.62
CA SER A 383 1.47 -2.15 11.03
C SER A 383 2.32 -2.57 9.84
N SER A 384 3.58 -2.12 9.80
CA SER A 384 4.61 -2.57 8.87
C SER A 384 5.55 -3.63 9.47
N VAL A 385 5.48 -3.83 10.80
CA VAL A 385 6.33 -4.75 11.59
C VAL A 385 5.47 -5.83 12.23
N THR A 386 5.94 -7.08 12.21
CA THR A 386 5.28 -8.22 12.88
C THR A 386 5.97 -8.59 14.18
N ALA A 387 7.31 -8.58 14.20
CA ALA A 387 8.10 -8.87 15.38
C ALA A 387 9.49 -8.23 15.30
N VAL A 388 10.05 -7.93 16.46
CA VAL A 388 11.48 -7.59 16.63
C VAL A 388 12.09 -8.65 17.54
N ILE A 389 13.15 -9.29 17.06
CA ILE A 389 13.80 -10.44 17.72
C ILE A 389 15.25 -10.08 18.02
N ASP A 390 15.71 -10.40 19.23
CA ASP A 390 17.12 -10.24 19.60
C ASP A 390 18.02 -11.34 19.05
N ARG A 391 19.34 -11.18 19.20
CA ARG A 391 20.35 -12.17 18.76
C ARG A 391 20.20 -13.57 19.38
N ASN A 392 19.47 -13.69 20.50
CA ASN A 392 19.23 -14.97 21.17
C ASN A 392 17.91 -15.61 20.72
N GLY A 393 17.20 -15.02 19.76
CA GLY A 393 15.90 -15.50 19.28
C GLY A 393 14.73 -15.09 20.18
N ARG A 394 14.92 -14.20 21.15
CA ARG A 394 13.83 -13.74 22.03
C ARG A 394 13.09 -12.59 21.34
N ALA A 395 11.77 -12.73 21.22
CA ALA A 395 10.93 -11.64 20.75
C ALA A 395 10.92 -10.51 21.79
N ILE A 396 11.40 -9.33 21.39
CA ILE A 396 11.33 -8.09 22.19
C ILE A 396 9.88 -7.60 22.19
N ALA A 397 9.20 -7.67 21.04
CA ALA A 397 7.77 -7.42 20.95
C ALA A 397 7.11 -8.22 19.81
N ARG A 398 5.78 -8.32 19.89
CA ARG A 398 4.92 -8.89 18.84
C ARG A 398 3.78 -7.92 18.55
N TYR A 399 3.67 -7.51 17.30
CA TYR A 399 2.63 -6.60 16.82
C TYR A 399 1.41 -7.38 16.41
N ARG A 400 0.64 -7.87 17.39
CA ARG A 400 -0.66 -8.48 17.15
C ARG A 400 -1.73 -7.52 17.62
N ALA A 401 -2.40 -6.86 16.69
CA ALA A 401 -3.54 -6.01 17.02
C ALA A 401 -4.64 -6.89 17.64
N PRO A 402 -5.07 -6.64 18.89
CA PRO A 402 -6.26 -7.30 19.40
C PRO A 402 -7.46 -6.85 18.57
N GLN A 403 -8.16 -7.78 17.93
CA GLN A 403 -9.42 -7.48 17.27
C GLN A 403 -10.46 -7.21 18.34
N ARG A 404 -10.82 -5.94 18.52
CA ARG A 404 -11.97 -5.53 19.33
C ARG A 404 -13.06 -5.10 18.37
N ALA A 405 -14.23 -5.72 18.49
CA ALA A 405 -15.42 -5.25 17.79
C ALA A 405 -15.62 -3.77 18.13
N GLY A 406 -15.72 -2.92 17.10
CA GLY A 406 -16.06 -1.53 17.29
C GLY A 406 -17.51 -1.38 17.76
N GLU A 407 -17.83 -0.24 18.34
CA GLU A 407 -19.22 0.07 18.74
C GLU A 407 -20.14 0.30 17.54
N LEU A 408 -19.59 0.46 16.33
CA LEU A 408 -20.33 0.80 15.10
C LEU A 408 -20.26 -0.31 14.04
N VAL A 409 -20.11 -1.57 14.43
CA VAL A 409 -19.95 -2.70 13.50
C VAL A 409 -21.14 -2.81 12.54
N GLU A 410 -22.37 -2.75 13.04
CA GLU A 410 -23.57 -2.83 12.21
C GLU A 410 -23.66 -1.68 11.22
N ALA A 411 -23.38 -0.45 11.67
CA ALA A 411 -23.39 0.72 10.81
C ALA A 411 -22.28 0.64 9.76
N ALA A 412 -21.10 0.12 10.10
CA ALA A 412 -20.00 -0.13 9.16
C ALA A 412 -20.42 -1.12 8.07
N ARG A 413 -21.13 -2.21 8.42
CA ARG A 413 -21.68 -3.17 7.46
C ARG A 413 -22.68 -2.53 6.50
N LEU A 414 -23.57 -1.66 7.00
CA LEU A 414 -24.50 -0.90 6.16
C LEU A 414 -23.77 0.04 5.19
N VAL A 415 -22.74 0.75 5.66
CA VAL A 415 -21.91 1.63 4.81
C VAL A 415 -21.16 0.81 3.75
N SER A 416 -20.57 -0.32 4.14
CA SER A 416 -19.87 -1.22 3.20
C SER A 416 -20.83 -1.75 2.13
N PHE A 417 -22.06 -2.12 2.50
CA PHE A 417 -23.10 -2.53 1.55
C PHE A 417 -23.44 -1.41 0.56
N ALA A 418 -23.63 -0.18 1.05
CA ALA A 418 -23.88 0.97 0.18
C ALA A 418 -22.67 1.32 -0.72
N MET A 419 -21.44 1.04 -0.26
CA MET A 419 -20.24 1.15 -1.07
C MET A 419 -20.13 0.04 -2.14
N GLN A 420 -20.63 -1.19 -1.89
CA GLN A 420 -20.77 -2.22 -2.93
C GLN A 420 -21.74 -1.74 -4.02
N GLU A 421 -22.86 -1.12 -3.64
CA GLU A 421 -23.78 -0.50 -4.61
C GLU A 421 -23.07 0.58 -5.45
N GLY A 422 -22.24 1.41 -4.83
CA GLY A 422 -21.39 2.38 -5.52
C GLY A 422 -20.42 1.77 -6.55
N SER A 423 -19.90 0.58 -6.27
CA SER A 423 -19.02 -0.16 -7.20
C SER A 423 -19.78 -0.90 -8.29
N ARG A 424 -21.03 -1.32 -8.05
CA ARG A 424 -21.87 -2.03 -9.02
C ARG A 424 -22.55 -1.08 -10.01
N SER A 425 -23.17 -0.02 -9.50
CA SER A 425 -24.07 0.86 -10.27
C SER A 425 -23.74 2.35 -10.15
N GLY A 426 -22.88 2.73 -9.21
CA GLY A 426 -22.51 4.12 -8.94
C GLY A 426 -21.20 4.58 -9.57
N THR A 427 -20.48 5.45 -8.86
CA THR A 427 -19.23 6.06 -9.36
C THR A 427 -18.10 5.07 -9.64
N GLY A 428 -18.18 3.84 -9.10
CA GLY A 428 -17.22 2.76 -9.31
C GLY A 428 -17.60 1.73 -10.38
N ALA A 429 -18.78 1.88 -11.02
CA ALA A 429 -19.36 0.88 -11.95
C ALA A 429 -18.42 0.42 -13.08
N ALA A 430 -17.45 1.27 -13.48
CA ALA A 430 -16.45 0.89 -14.48
C ALA A 430 -15.56 -0.29 -14.07
N LEU A 431 -15.49 -0.66 -12.78
CA LEU A 431 -14.78 -1.86 -12.32
C LEU A 431 -15.41 -3.16 -12.85
N VAL A 432 -16.74 -3.19 -13.02
CA VAL A 432 -17.45 -4.34 -13.60
C VAL A 432 -16.96 -4.58 -15.03
N GLY A 433 -16.87 -3.51 -15.83
CA GLY A 433 -16.35 -3.55 -17.21
C GLY A 433 -14.84 -3.88 -17.30
N LEU A 434 -14.11 -3.81 -16.19
CA LEU A 434 -12.70 -4.21 -16.08
C LEU A 434 -12.54 -5.67 -15.62
N GLY A 435 -13.63 -6.43 -15.51
CA GLY A 435 -13.60 -7.84 -15.10
C GLY A 435 -13.43 -8.04 -13.59
N LEU A 436 -13.66 -7.00 -12.78
CA LEU A 436 -13.52 -7.06 -11.32
C LEU A 436 -14.87 -7.12 -10.59
N GLY A 437 -15.97 -7.36 -11.32
CA GLY A 437 -17.32 -7.44 -10.76
C GLY A 437 -17.48 -8.59 -9.75
N ASP A 438 -16.83 -9.73 -9.99
CA ASP A 438 -16.93 -10.92 -9.15
C ASP A 438 -16.30 -10.73 -7.75
N LEU A 439 -15.46 -9.71 -7.58
CA LEU A 439 -14.89 -9.37 -6.27
C LEU A 439 -15.87 -8.65 -5.34
N ASP A 440 -17.00 -8.17 -5.88
CA ASP A 440 -18.05 -7.47 -5.16
C ASP A 440 -17.52 -6.34 -4.25
N VAL A 441 -16.60 -5.56 -4.80
CA VAL A 441 -15.78 -4.58 -4.06
C VAL A 441 -16.64 -3.51 -3.38
N ALA A 442 -16.34 -3.20 -2.12
CA ALA A 442 -16.80 -1.95 -1.52
C ALA A 442 -15.75 -0.86 -1.75
N GLY A 443 -16.12 0.21 -2.45
CA GLY A 443 -15.16 1.26 -2.79
C GLY A 443 -15.77 2.65 -2.92
N LYS A 444 -14.90 3.66 -2.85
CA LYS A 444 -15.27 5.06 -2.98
C LYS A 444 -14.27 5.81 -3.84
N THR A 445 -14.81 6.56 -4.80
CA THR A 445 -14.06 7.55 -5.59
C THR A 445 -13.94 8.87 -4.81
N GLY A 446 -12.77 9.50 -4.91
CA GLY A 446 -12.53 10.85 -4.41
C GLY A 446 -11.95 11.73 -5.52
N THR A 447 -12.39 12.98 -5.54
CA THR A 447 -11.86 14.01 -6.44
C THR A 447 -11.81 15.31 -5.65
N SER A 448 -10.67 16.00 -5.68
CA SER A 448 -10.55 17.34 -5.10
C SER A 448 -11.07 18.40 -6.07
N ASP A 449 -11.18 19.63 -5.58
CA ASP A 449 -11.44 20.80 -6.42
C ASP A 449 -10.44 20.90 -7.59
N ASP A 450 -10.91 21.48 -8.70
CA ASP A 450 -10.20 21.62 -9.97
C ASP A 450 -9.61 20.31 -10.55
N GLN A 451 -10.02 19.13 -10.08
CA GLN A 451 -9.46 17.84 -10.51
C GLN A 451 -7.92 17.81 -10.33
N ARG A 452 -7.44 18.32 -9.19
CA ARG A 452 -6.02 18.28 -8.82
C ARG A 452 -5.63 16.89 -8.33
N ASP A 453 -6.48 16.29 -7.50
CA ASP A 453 -6.26 14.98 -6.91
C ASP A 453 -7.37 14.01 -7.34
N SER A 454 -6.93 12.84 -7.80
CA SER A 454 -7.78 11.68 -8.07
C SER A 454 -7.48 10.63 -7.00
N TRP A 455 -8.54 10.16 -6.34
CA TRP A 455 -8.45 9.20 -5.25
C TRP A 455 -9.37 8.01 -5.50
N TYR A 456 -8.93 6.85 -5.03
CA TYR A 456 -9.79 5.68 -4.89
C TYR A 456 -9.39 4.88 -3.66
N ALA A 457 -10.36 4.59 -2.80
CA ALA A 457 -10.19 3.70 -1.66
C ALA A 457 -11.21 2.58 -1.78
N GLY A 458 -10.74 1.33 -1.83
CA GLY A 458 -11.62 0.19 -2.01
C GLY A 458 -11.01 -1.09 -1.45
N PHE A 459 -11.89 -1.99 -1.03
CA PHE A 459 -11.52 -3.24 -0.39
C PHE A 459 -12.36 -4.42 -0.89
N THR A 460 -11.69 -5.57 -0.92
CA THR A 460 -12.22 -6.89 -1.22
C THR A 460 -12.34 -7.68 0.09
N GLY A 461 -12.68 -8.97 0.04
CA GLY A 461 -12.66 -9.84 1.23
C GLY A 461 -11.26 -10.01 1.85
N GLY A 462 -10.20 -9.89 1.04
CA GLY A 462 -8.82 -10.11 1.48
C GLY A 462 -8.00 -8.84 1.75
N HIS A 463 -8.24 -7.77 0.98
CA HIS A 463 -7.32 -6.63 0.91
C HIS A 463 -8.05 -5.30 0.86
N LEU A 464 -7.47 -4.29 1.49
CA LEU A 464 -7.79 -2.88 1.27
C LEU A 464 -6.64 -2.24 0.49
N ALA A 465 -6.98 -1.47 -0.55
CA ALA A 465 -6.01 -0.61 -1.21
C ALA A 465 -6.54 0.82 -1.37
N VAL A 466 -5.65 1.78 -1.08
CA VAL A 466 -5.88 3.22 -1.26
C VAL A 466 -4.88 3.75 -2.27
N VAL A 467 -5.40 4.46 -3.27
CA VAL A 467 -4.62 5.03 -4.36
C VAL A 467 -4.86 6.52 -4.48
N TRP A 468 -3.77 7.27 -4.60
CA TRP A 468 -3.76 8.68 -4.97
C TRP A 468 -3.03 8.86 -6.30
N LEU A 469 -3.54 9.75 -7.13
CA LEU A 469 -2.91 10.24 -8.35
C LEU A 469 -3.04 11.77 -8.39
N GLY A 470 -1.92 12.47 -8.54
CA GLY A 470 -1.90 13.93 -8.50
C GLY A 470 -0.59 14.51 -9.06
N ARG A 471 -0.31 15.77 -8.73
CA ARG A 471 0.96 16.43 -9.07
C ARG A 471 1.57 17.10 -7.85
N ASP A 472 2.90 17.04 -7.76
CA ASP A 472 3.63 17.69 -6.68
C ASP A 472 3.42 19.21 -6.67
N ASP A 473 3.25 19.82 -7.85
CA ASP A 473 3.01 21.26 -8.02
C ASP A 473 1.55 21.69 -7.76
N ASN A 474 0.68 20.79 -7.27
CA ASN A 474 -0.74 21.04 -7.00
C ASN A 474 -1.56 21.52 -8.22
N LYS A 475 -1.03 21.40 -9.44
CA LYS A 475 -1.79 21.77 -10.65
C LYS A 475 -2.82 20.71 -11.00
N ARG A 476 -3.82 21.13 -11.77
CA ARG A 476 -4.86 20.26 -12.33
C ARG A 476 -4.24 19.09 -13.11
N THR A 477 -4.80 17.90 -12.91
CA THR A 477 -4.40 16.69 -13.66
C THR A 477 -5.36 16.36 -14.79
N GLY A 478 -6.62 16.80 -14.69
CA GLY A 478 -7.69 16.40 -15.60
C GLY A 478 -8.24 15.00 -15.32
N PHE A 479 -7.67 14.28 -14.33
CA PHE A 479 -8.19 13.00 -13.86
C PHE A 479 -9.08 13.21 -12.64
N TYR A 480 -10.09 12.37 -12.53
CA TYR A 480 -10.97 12.26 -11.37
C TYR A 480 -11.03 10.81 -10.93
N GLY A 481 -11.60 10.50 -9.75
CA GLY A 481 -11.46 9.20 -9.09
C GLY A 481 -11.53 7.98 -10.03
N ALA A 482 -12.59 7.88 -10.85
CA ALA A 482 -12.81 6.75 -11.77
C ALA A 482 -11.87 6.69 -13.00
N THR A 483 -11.30 7.82 -13.42
CA THR A 483 -10.44 7.90 -14.62
C THR A 483 -8.95 7.87 -14.28
N GLY A 484 -8.58 8.15 -13.03
CA GLY A 484 -7.20 8.13 -12.54
C GLY A 484 -6.93 7.01 -11.55
N ALA A 485 -7.01 7.30 -10.25
CA ALA A 485 -6.64 6.40 -9.16
C ALA A 485 -7.36 5.04 -9.21
N MET A 486 -8.63 4.99 -9.59
CA MET A 486 -9.37 3.73 -9.71
C MET A 486 -8.79 2.81 -10.80
N ARG A 487 -8.19 3.36 -11.86
CA ARG A 487 -7.53 2.55 -12.92
C ARG A 487 -6.25 1.89 -12.43
N LEU A 488 -5.52 2.57 -11.55
CA LEU A 488 -4.34 2.02 -10.87
C LEU A 488 -4.77 0.94 -9.87
N TRP A 489 -5.83 1.19 -9.10
CA TRP A 489 -6.42 0.21 -8.19
C TRP A 489 -6.88 -1.05 -8.95
N ALA A 490 -7.58 -0.89 -10.07
CA ALA A 490 -8.00 -2.01 -10.92
C ALA A 490 -6.78 -2.78 -11.47
N GLY A 491 -5.72 -2.09 -11.88
CA GLY A 491 -4.48 -2.70 -12.34
C GLY A 491 -3.80 -3.60 -11.31
N LEU A 492 -3.94 -3.29 -10.01
CA LEU A 492 -3.48 -4.16 -8.93
C LEU A 492 -4.31 -5.45 -8.88
N PHE A 493 -5.64 -5.34 -8.79
CA PHE A 493 -6.54 -6.49 -8.62
C PHE A 493 -6.78 -7.31 -9.89
N GLU A 494 -6.39 -6.81 -11.06
CA GLU A 494 -6.24 -7.62 -12.29
C GLU A 494 -5.18 -8.74 -12.11
N LYS A 495 -4.23 -8.58 -11.16
CA LYS A 495 -3.10 -9.50 -10.96
C LYS A 495 -3.01 -10.06 -9.55
N LEU A 496 -3.38 -9.29 -8.53
CA LEU A 496 -3.37 -9.72 -7.13
C LEU A 496 -4.60 -10.59 -6.85
N PRO A 497 -4.42 -11.89 -6.53
CA PRO A 497 -5.54 -12.74 -6.13
C PRO A 497 -6.15 -12.23 -4.82
N SER A 498 -7.47 -12.10 -4.80
CA SER A 498 -8.20 -11.71 -3.60
C SER A 498 -9.59 -12.34 -3.59
N GLU A 499 -10.10 -12.58 -2.39
CA GLU A 499 -11.45 -13.11 -2.19
C GLU A 499 -12.52 -12.04 -2.45
N PRO A 500 -13.69 -12.42 -2.98
CA PRO A 500 -14.86 -11.54 -3.03
C PRO A 500 -15.25 -11.05 -1.64
N LEU A 501 -15.71 -9.81 -1.54
CA LEU A 501 -16.19 -9.26 -0.28
C LEU A 501 -17.55 -9.88 0.06
N GLN A 502 -17.60 -10.56 1.21
CA GLN A 502 -18.84 -11.08 1.79
C GLN A 502 -19.14 -10.35 3.09
N LEU A 503 -20.26 -9.64 3.14
CA LEU A 503 -20.72 -8.96 4.34
C LEU A 503 -21.57 -9.90 5.20
N ASP A 504 -21.34 -9.89 6.51
CA ASP A 504 -22.19 -10.62 7.46
C ASP A 504 -23.50 -9.86 7.71
N LEU A 505 -24.52 -10.16 6.89
CA LEU A 505 -25.86 -9.59 6.94
C LEU A 505 -26.92 -10.62 7.42
N GLY A 506 -26.47 -11.71 8.04
CA GLY A 506 -27.33 -12.84 8.40
C GLY A 506 -27.97 -12.73 9.79
N HIS A 507 -27.34 -12.01 10.72
CA HIS A 507 -27.83 -11.84 12.09
C HIS A 507 -28.15 -10.38 12.42
N ASN A 508 -27.16 -9.51 12.42
CA ASN A 508 -27.33 -8.08 12.61
C ASN A 508 -26.25 -7.36 11.79
N PRO A 509 -26.59 -6.57 10.76
CA PRO A 509 -27.94 -6.22 10.29
C PRO A 509 -28.72 -7.40 9.66
N VAL A 510 -30.03 -7.21 9.42
CA VAL A 510 -30.94 -8.16 8.75
C VAL A 510 -31.41 -7.62 7.40
N VAL A 511 -31.51 -8.49 6.39
CA VAL A 511 -31.99 -8.09 5.05
C VAL A 511 -33.51 -8.15 4.96
N ARG A 512 -34.11 -7.13 4.34
CA ARG A 512 -35.53 -7.05 3.98
C ARG A 512 -35.70 -6.58 2.54
N TRP A 513 -36.75 -7.06 1.88
CA TRP A 513 -37.19 -6.55 0.59
C TRP A 513 -38.05 -5.31 0.81
N ILE A 514 -37.69 -4.21 0.16
CA ILE A 514 -38.32 -2.90 0.33
C ILE A 514 -38.77 -2.37 -1.02
N ASP A 515 -39.97 -1.81 -1.05
CA ASP A 515 -40.44 -1.01 -2.18
C ASP A 515 -39.79 0.40 -2.12
N PRO A 516 -39.04 0.82 -3.15
CA PRO A 516 -38.29 2.07 -3.08
C PRO A 516 -39.15 3.34 -3.04
N GLN A 517 -40.40 3.28 -3.52
CA GLN A 517 -41.29 4.44 -3.61
C GLN A 517 -42.01 4.70 -2.28
N THR A 518 -42.51 3.64 -1.65
CA THR A 518 -43.31 3.68 -0.42
C THR A 518 -42.48 3.46 0.83
N GLN A 519 -41.26 2.91 0.69
CA GLN A 519 -40.34 2.55 1.78
C GLN A 519 -40.87 1.46 2.72
N ARG A 520 -41.90 0.74 2.29
CA ARG A 520 -42.52 -0.35 3.04
C ARG A 520 -41.83 -1.67 2.75
N ALA A 521 -41.92 -2.59 3.70
CA ALA A 521 -41.52 -3.97 3.47
C ALA A 521 -42.42 -4.57 2.37
N THR A 522 -41.84 -5.37 1.50
CA THR A 522 -42.55 -6.01 0.40
C THR A 522 -41.95 -7.39 0.10
N SER A 523 -42.46 -8.06 -0.93
CA SER A 523 -41.95 -9.37 -1.36
C SER A 523 -40.90 -9.25 -2.47
N ALA A 524 -40.04 -10.26 -2.60
CA ALA A 524 -38.94 -10.27 -3.57
C ALA A 524 -39.44 -10.23 -5.02
N GLU A 525 -40.65 -10.73 -5.25
CA GLU A 525 -41.29 -10.83 -6.56
C GLU A 525 -41.93 -9.51 -7.02
N CYS A 526 -42.01 -8.51 -6.13
CA CYS A 526 -42.60 -7.22 -6.45
C CYS A 526 -41.69 -6.42 -7.38
N ASP A 527 -42.29 -5.78 -8.39
CA ASP A 527 -41.53 -5.01 -9.36
C ASP A 527 -40.80 -3.83 -8.68
N GLY A 528 -39.51 -3.68 -8.97
CA GLY A 528 -38.65 -2.67 -8.34
C GLY A 528 -38.25 -2.93 -6.88
N ALA A 529 -38.62 -4.07 -6.27
CA ALA A 529 -38.23 -4.40 -4.91
C ALA A 529 -36.69 -4.47 -4.75
N ARG A 530 -36.18 -3.89 -3.66
CA ARG A 530 -34.74 -3.89 -3.33
C ARG A 530 -34.49 -4.64 -2.03
N ALA A 531 -33.54 -5.58 -2.05
CA ALA A 531 -33.04 -6.24 -0.85
C ALA A 531 -32.04 -5.33 -0.15
N LEU A 532 -32.37 -4.85 1.06
CA LEU A 532 -31.56 -3.91 1.80
C LEU A 532 -31.37 -4.36 3.26
N PRO A 533 -30.16 -4.20 3.82
CA PRO A 533 -29.92 -4.48 5.24
C PRO A 533 -30.39 -3.35 6.15
N PHE A 534 -30.94 -3.73 7.30
CA PHE A 534 -31.39 -2.86 8.39
C PHE A 534 -30.79 -3.34 9.71
N ILE A 535 -30.46 -2.41 10.62
CA ILE A 535 -30.11 -2.81 11.99
C ILE A 535 -31.33 -3.49 12.60
N ARG A 536 -31.12 -4.68 13.19
CA ARG A 536 -32.20 -5.52 13.73
C ARG A 536 -33.04 -4.73 14.74
N GLY A 537 -34.36 -4.73 14.56
CA GLY A 537 -35.32 -3.98 15.38
C GLY A 537 -35.68 -2.61 14.81
N PHE A 538 -35.03 -2.18 13.72
CA PHE A 538 -35.28 -0.92 13.02
C PHE A 538 -35.65 -1.13 11.54
N GLU A 539 -35.93 -2.36 11.13
CA GLU A 539 -36.52 -2.62 9.82
C GLU A 539 -37.98 -2.10 9.73
N PRO A 540 -38.47 -1.72 8.53
CA PRO A 540 -39.87 -1.35 8.34
C PRO A 540 -40.82 -2.48 8.76
N SER A 541 -41.79 -2.17 9.62
CA SER A 541 -42.82 -3.12 10.07
C SER A 541 -44.01 -3.20 9.11
N ASP A 542 -44.28 -2.13 8.38
CA ASP A 542 -45.42 -2.02 7.49
C ASP A 542 -45.16 -2.79 6.20
N TYR A 543 -46.00 -3.78 5.93
CA TYR A 543 -45.91 -4.63 4.75
C TYR A 543 -46.90 -4.18 3.66
N MET A 544 -46.43 -4.13 2.43
CA MET A 544 -47.22 -3.88 1.23
C MET A 544 -47.10 -5.07 0.28
N ASP A 545 -48.23 -5.65 -0.07
CA ASP A 545 -48.29 -6.68 -1.10
C ASP A 545 -48.15 -6.03 -2.49
N CYS A 546 -47.48 -6.70 -3.42
CA CYS A 546 -47.58 -6.28 -4.81
C CYS A 546 -48.94 -6.76 -5.31
N ASP A 547 -49.95 -5.90 -5.23
CA ASP A 547 -51.24 -6.14 -5.87
C ASP A 547 -50.96 -6.62 -7.30
N ARG A 548 -51.15 -7.92 -7.52
CA ARG A 548 -51.14 -8.50 -8.86
C ARG A 548 -52.24 -7.77 -9.60
N TRP A 549 -51.85 -6.83 -10.47
CA TRP A 549 -52.64 -6.28 -11.56
C TRP A 549 -53.99 -6.97 -11.67
N THR A 550 -55.00 -6.43 -10.97
CA THR A 550 -56.33 -7.02 -11.04
C THR A 550 -56.81 -6.83 -12.47
N ILE A 551 -57.55 -7.80 -13.00
CA ILE A 551 -58.11 -7.75 -14.38
C ILE A 551 -58.87 -6.43 -14.63
N ASP A 552 -59.37 -5.79 -13.58
CA ASP A 552 -60.02 -4.48 -13.62
C ASP A 552 -59.12 -3.32 -14.05
N ASP A 553 -57.81 -3.34 -13.74
CA ASP A 553 -56.87 -2.29 -14.17
C ASP A 553 -56.47 -2.43 -15.64
N TRP A 554 -56.53 -3.65 -16.18
CA TRP A 554 -56.41 -3.89 -17.63
C TRP A 554 -57.60 -3.29 -18.40
N PHE A 555 -58.82 -3.38 -17.84
CA PHE A 555 -60.01 -2.79 -18.46
C PHE A 555 -60.05 -1.26 -18.32
N ARG A 556 -59.64 -0.70 -17.17
CA ARG A 556 -59.60 0.76 -16.97
C ARG A 556 -58.64 1.47 -17.92
N ASN A 557 -57.46 0.89 -18.19
CA ASN A 557 -56.48 1.49 -19.10
C ASN A 557 -56.83 1.38 -20.59
N ARG A 558 -57.78 0.51 -20.99
CA ARG A 558 -58.28 0.45 -22.38
C ARG A 558 -59.45 1.39 -22.65
N VAL A 559 -60.19 1.80 -21.62
CA VAL A 559 -61.37 2.68 -21.80
C VAL A 559 -60.99 4.16 -21.93
N LEU A 560 -59.79 4.56 -21.47
CA LEU A 560 -59.31 5.95 -21.53
C LEU A 560 -58.41 6.28 -22.75
N GLN A 561 -58.26 5.37 -23.72
CA GLN A 561 -57.60 5.66 -24.99
C GLN A 561 -58.56 5.53 -26.18
N ARG A 562 -59.48 6.50 -26.32
CA ARG A 562 -60.05 6.86 -27.62
C ARG A 562 -60.39 8.34 -27.65
N GLU A 563 -59.58 9.11 -28.36
CA GLU A 563 -60.06 10.11 -29.31
C GLU A 563 -58.94 10.43 -30.31
N PRO A 564 -59.10 10.16 -31.62
CA PRO A 564 -58.25 10.76 -32.64
C PRO A 564 -58.71 12.19 -32.94
N PRO A 565 -57.82 13.14 -33.25
CA PRO A 565 -58.24 14.48 -33.64
C PRO A 565 -58.95 14.45 -35.00
N SER A 566 -60.08 15.14 -35.06
CA SER A 566 -60.95 15.34 -36.23
C SER A 566 -60.29 16.20 -37.31
N ILE A 567 -60.46 15.80 -38.58
CA ILE A 567 -60.19 16.59 -39.78
C ILE A 567 -61.49 17.25 -40.24
N ASP A 568 -61.49 18.59 -40.32
CA ASP A 568 -62.14 19.49 -41.29
C ASP A 568 -62.10 20.91 -40.68
N GLY A 569 -61.77 22.01 -41.34
CA GLY A 569 -61.58 22.30 -42.75
C GLY A 569 -61.98 23.77 -42.97
N GLN A 570 -61.12 24.55 -43.64
CA GLN A 570 -61.43 25.57 -44.66
C GLN A 570 -60.57 26.86 -44.62
N ARG A 571 -59.82 26.99 -45.74
CA ARG A 571 -59.77 28.14 -46.69
C ARG A 571 -58.77 29.29 -46.47
N ASN A 572 -57.88 29.37 -47.48
CA ASN A 572 -57.60 30.51 -48.39
C ASN A 572 -57.05 31.82 -47.77
N ASP A 573 -56.10 32.56 -48.35
CA ASP A 573 -55.70 32.76 -49.75
C ASP A 573 -54.23 33.28 -49.83
N ALA A 574 -53.65 33.05 -51.01
CA ALA A 574 -52.81 33.93 -51.83
C ALA A 574 -51.35 34.31 -51.48
N ASP A 575 -50.50 34.06 -52.50
CA ASP A 575 -49.42 34.90 -53.08
C ASP A 575 -48.23 35.33 -52.19
N GLU A 576 -46.97 35.39 -52.64
CA GLU A 576 -46.41 35.60 -53.97
C GLU A 576 -44.89 35.25 -53.92
N ARG A 577 -44.41 34.59 -54.99
CA ARG A 577 -43.05 34.59 -55.59
C ARG A 577 -41.78 34.29 -54.77
#